data_AF-A0A246B7L3-F1
#
_entry.id   AF-A0A246B7L3-F1
#
_cell.length_a   1.000
_cell.length_b   1.000
_cell.length_c   1.000
_cell.angle_alpha   90.00
_cell.angle_beta   90.00
_cell.angle_gamma   90.00
#
_symmetry.space_group_name_H-M   'P 1'
#
loop_
_entity.id
_entity.type
_entity.pdbx_description
1 polymer ?
#
loop_
_entity_poly.entity_id
_entity_poly.type
_entity_poly.pdbx_seq_one_letter_code
_entity_poly.pdbx_strand_id
1 'polypeptide(L)'
;MSKAELEVCNFLKELKIFWTFEQPVFLTDDGNRPRIFCPDFYLPELGIYIEVIGNPGLNDYGRREEIYCKNNIPIIFIKPFNHIGWREYLVDEIVAIHQDRYQKIKRIQSHW
;
A
#
# COMPACT_ATOMS: atom_id res chain seq x y z
N MET A 1 -9.99 -10.55 -10.27
CA MET A 1 -9.98 -10.29 -8.83
C MET A 1 -10.29 -11.55 -8.04
N SER A 2 -9.49 -11.87 -7.02
CA SER A 2 -9.78 -12.92 -6.04
C SER A 2 -10.91 -12.52 -5.07
N LYS A 3 -11.40 -13.48 -4.26
CA LYS A 3 -12.38 -13.16 -3.19
C LYS A 3 -11.81 -12.18 -2.17
N ALA A 4 -10.52 -12.27 -1.85
CA ALA A 4 -9.85 -11.38 -0.91
C ALA A 4 -9.79 -9.94 -1.47
N GLU A 5 -9.43 -9.80 -2.75
CA GLU A 5 -9.42 -8.49 -3.43
C GLU A 5 -10.84 -7.89 -3.51
N LEU A 6 -11.87 -8.72 -3.71
CA LEU A 6 -13.25 -8.24 -3.75
C LEU A 6 -13.68 -7.66 -2.39
N GLU A 7 -13.29 -8.29 -1.27
CA GLU A 7 -13.54 -7.75 0.07
C GLU A 7 -12.88 -6.38 0.27
N VAL A 8 -11.62 -6.23 -0.13
CA VAL A 8 -10.90 -4.94 -0.07
C VAL A 8 -11.56 -3.91 -0.98
N CYS A 9 -11.93 -4.28 -2.20
CA CYS A 9 -12.63 -3.42 -3.15
C CYS A 9 -13.96 -2.91 -2.60
N ASN A 10 -14.76 -3.79 -1.99
CA ASN A 10 -16.03 -3.41 -1.37
C ASN A 10 -15.82 -2.46 -0.19
N PHE A 11 -14.81 -2.72 0.65
CA PHE A 11 -14.50 -1.84 1.76
C PHE A 11 -14.03 -0.45 1.31
N LEU A 12 -13.16 -0.37 0.28
CA LEU A 12 -12.75 0.91 -0.30
C LEU A 12 -13.93 1.70 -0.86
N LYS A 13 -14.91 1.02 -1.49
CA LYS A 13 -16.17 1.64 -1.93
C LYS A 13 -17.02 2.14 -0.77
N GLU A 14 -17.13 1.38 0.31
CA GLU A 14 -17.84 1.81 1.54
C GLU A 14 -17.23 3.11 2.09
N LEU A 15 -15.90 3.21 2.10
CA LEU A 15 -15.16 4.40 2.51
C LEU A 15 -15.18 5.54 1.48
N LYS A 16 -15.75 5.32 0.28
CA LYS A 16 -15.75 6.26 -0.85
C LYS A 16 -14.35 6.70 -1.28
N ILE A 17 -13.37 5.80 -1.17
CA ILE A 17 -12.01 6.05 -1.62
C ILE A 17 -11.91 5.61 -3.08
N PHE A 18 -11.45 6.51 -3.95
CA PHE A 18 -11.15 6.15 -5.33
C PHE A 18 -9.84 5.34 -5.41
N TRP A 19 -9.85 4.37 -6.31
CA TRP A 19 -8.79 3.40 -6.54
C TRP A 19 -8.62 3.03 -8.03
N THR A 20 -7.44 2.59 -8.40
CA THR A 20 -7.18 1.93 -9.68
C THR A 20 -6.64 0.52 -9.42
N PHE A 21 -7.12 -0.44 -10.21
CA PHE A 21 -6.71 -1.83 -10.07
C PHE A 21 -5.44 -2.10 -10.87
N GLU A 22 -4.48 -2.82 -10.28
CA GLU A 22 -3.21 -3.23 -10.93
C GLU A 22 -2.42 -2.09 -11.59
N GLN A 23 -2.44 -0.89 -10.98
CA GLN A 23 -1.67 0.24 -11.46
C GLN A 23 -0.16 -0.08 -11.43
N PRO A 24 0.56 -0.01 -12.57
CA PRO A 24 1.99 -0.27 -12.60
C PRO A 24 2.79 0.81 -11.86
N VAL A 25 3.83 0.38 -11.15
CA VAL A 25 4.81 1.25 -10.50
C VAL A 25 6.23 0.81 -10.80
N PHE A 26 7.09 1.78 -11.15
CA PHE A 26 8.50 1.55 -11.40
C PHE A 26 9.28 1.64 -10.09
N LEU A 27 9.93 0.55 -9.70
CA LEU A 27 10.76 0.46 -8.50
C LEU A 27 12.13 -0.08 -8.86
N THR A 28 13.11 0.24 -8.03
CA THR A 28 14.44 -0.35 -8.09
C THR A 28 14.50 -1.54 -7.13
N ASP A 29 14.84 -2.74 -7.62
CA ASP A 29 14.98 -3.93 -6.78
C ASP A 29 16.29 -3.95 -5.95
N ASP A 30 16.53 -5.06 -5.26
CA ASP A 30 17.73 -5.27 -4.42
C ASP A 30 19.03 -5.15 -5.21
N GLY A 31 19.01 -5.58 -6.48
CA GLY A 31 20.15 -5.52 -7.39
C GLY A 31 20.33 -4.17 -8.08
N ASN A 32 19.64 -3.13 -7.60
CA ASN A 32 19.57 -1.81 -8.23
C ASN A 32 19.01 -1.83 -9.66
N ARG A 33 18.18 -2.80 -9.99
CA ARG A 33 17.63 -2.95 -11.34
C ARG A 33 16.22 -2.36 -11.37
N PRO A 34 15.87 -1.57 -12.41
CA PRO A 34 14.51 -1.10 -12.58
C PRO A 34 13.58 -2.29 -12.85
N ARG A 35 12.44 -2.29 -12.18
CA ARG A 35 11.37 -3.29 -12.25
C ARG A 35 10.03 -2.59 -12.28
N ILE A 36 9.07 -3.24 -12.92
CA ILE A 36 7.66 -2.86 -12.84
C ILE A 36 7.01 -3.83 -11.86
N PHE A 37 6.35 -3.28 -10.84
CA PHE A 37 5.46 -4.02 -9.96
C PHE A 37 4.03 -3.54 -10.20
N CYS A 38 3.05 -4.42 -9.99
CA CYS A 38 1.63 -4.09 -10.12
C CYS A 38 0.90 -4.57 -8.86
N PRO A 39 0.86 -3.78 -7.78
CA PRO A 39 0.03 -4.09 -6.64
C PRO A 39 -1.45 -4.09 -7.01
N ASP A 40 -2.25 -4.85 -6.27
CA ASP A 40 -3.67 -5.04 -6.57
C ASP A 40 -4.43 -3.71 -6.66
N PHE A 41 -4.14 -2.75 -5.75
CA PHE A 41 -4.79 -1.45 -5.77
C PHE A 41 -3.80 -0.31 -5.62
N TYR A 42 -4.10 0.80 -6.29
CA TYR A 42 -3.51 2.10 -6.04
C TYR A 42 -4.62 3.08 -5.66
N LEU A 43 -4.39 3.91 -4.65
CA LEU A 43 -5.30 4.94 -4.17
C LEU A 43 -4.77 6.31 -4.63
N PRO A 44 -5.21 6.87 -5.78
CA PRO A 44 -4.55 8.02 -6.38
C PRO A 44 -4.57 9.28 -5.53
N GLU A 45 -5.69 9.53 -4.85
CA GLU A 45 -5.88 10.72 -3.98
C GLU A 45 -4.98 10.66 -2.73
N LEU A 46 -4.64 9.45 -2.31
CA LEU A 46 -3.81 9.19 -1.13
C LEU A 46 -2.36 8.85 -1.51
N GLY A 47 -2.06 8.54 -2.77
CA GLY A 47 -0.74 8.11 -3.21
C GLY A 47 -0.22 6.88 -2.46
N ILE A 48 -1.07 5.88 -2.25
CA ILE A 48 -0.78 4.65 -1.48
C ILE A 48 -1.11 3.44 -2.34
N TYR A 49 -0.24 2.44 -2.37
CA TYR A 49 -0.53 1.13 -2.96
C TYR A 49 -1.03 0.16 -1.90
N ILE A 50 -1.85 -0.81 -2.30
CA ILE A 50 -2.31 -1.91 -1.46
C ILE A 50 -2.06 -3.23 -2.19
N GLU A 51 -1.46 -4.17 -1.49
CA GLU A 51 -1.31 -5.57 -1.94
C GLU A 51 -2.16 -6.48 -1.04
N VAL A 52 -2.97 -7.34 -1.65
CA VAL A 52 -3.82 -8.31 -0.98
C VAL A 52 -3.14 -9.68 -0.96
N ILE A 53 -2.82 -10.13 0.25
CA ILE A 53 -2.14 -11.40 0.49
C ILE A 53 -3.18 -12.52 0.52
N GLY A 54 -3.26 -13.29 -0.56
CA GLY A 54 -4.14 -14.46 -0.67
C GLY A 54 -3.61 -15.74 -0.01
N ASN A 55 -2.28 -15.93 0.06
CA ASN A 55 -1.65 -17.04 0.76
C ASN A 55 -0.36 -16.60 1.47
N PRO A 56 -0.36 -16.48 2.82
CA PRO A 56 0.82 -16.04 3.56
C PRO A 56 1.96 -17.06 3.60
N GLY A 57 1.71 -18.33 3.25
CA GLY A 57 2.72 -19.40 3.27
C GLY A 57 3.55 -19.52 1.99
N LEU A 58 3.31 -18.69 0.97
CA LEU A 58 3.91 -18.84 -0.37
C LEU A 58 4.79 -17.69 -0.86
N ASN A 59 4.95 -16.57 -0.14
CA ASN A 59 5.33 -15.33 -0.83
C ASN A 59 6.46 -14.50 -0.22
N ASP A 60 7.15 -13.77 -1.10
CA ASP A 60 8.28 -12.87 -0.81
C ASP A 60 7.84 -11.50 -0.23
N TYR A 61 6.70 -11.44 0.47
CA TYR A 61 6.09 -10.16 0.87
C TYR A 61 7.02 -9.25 1.68
N GLY A 62 7.84 -9.81 2.58
CA GLY A 62 8.82 -9.03 3.33
C GLY A 62 9.87 -8.40 2.41
N ARG A 63 10.34 -9.13 1.40
CA ARG A 63 11.26 -8.59 0.38
C ARG A 63 10.58 -7.49 -0.45
N ARG A 64 9.31 -7.67 -0.83
CA ARG A 64 8.58 -6.61 -1.54
C ARG A 64 8.41 -5.37 -0.66
N GLU A 65 8.06 -5.54 0.60
CA GLU A 65 7.98 -4.42 1.56
C GLU A 65 9.31 -3.65 1.64
N GLU A 66 10.43 -4.35 1.74
CA GLU A 66 11.77 -3.75 1.71
C GLU A 66 12.04 -2.96 0.42
N ILE A 67 11.67 -3.51 -0.74
CA ILE A 67 11.80 -2.84 -2.05
C ILE A 67 10.98 -1.53 -2.07
N TYR A 68 9.72 -1.56 -1.65
CA TYR A 68 8.87 -0.36 -1.61
C TYR A 68 9.41 0.70 -0.65
N CYS A 69 9.84 0.27 0.54
CA CYS A 69 10.44 1.14 1.55
C CYS A 69 11.71 1.83 1.02
N LYS A 70 12.62 1.07 0.40
CA LYS A 70 13.85 1.60 -0.25
C LYS A 70 13.55 2.65 -1.31
N ASN A 71 12.45 2.51 -2.04
CA ASN A 71 12.03 3.45 -3.08
C ASN A 71 11.16 4.61 -2.54
N ASN A 72 10.90 4.66 -1.22
CA ASN A 72 10.04 5.66 -0.58
C ASN A 72 8.64 5.74 -1.20
N ILE A 73 8.10 4.57 -1.59
CA ILE A 73 6.74 4.42 -2.12
C ILE A 73 5.89 3.67 -1.08
N PRO A 74 4.85 4.29 -0.51
CA PRO A 74 4.01 3.63 0.47
C PRO A 74 3.22 2.48 -0.15
N ILE A 75 3.27 1.32 0.51
CA ILE A 75 2.45 0.15 0.23
C ILE A 75 1.92 -0.41 1.54
N ILE A 76 0.68 -0.89 1.51
CA ILE A 76 0.04 -1.56 2.66
C ILE A 76 -0.27 -3.00 2.24
N PHE A 77 0.21 -3.97 3.01
CA PHE A 77 -0.06 -5.38 2.79
C PHE A 77 -1.26 -5.83 3.64
N ILE A 78 -2.34 -6.26 3.00
CA ILE A 78 -3.58 -6.65 3.66
C ILE A 78 -3.77 -8.17 3.57
N LYS A 79 -4.23 -8.79 4.66
CA LYS A 79 -4.50 -10.22 4.77
C LYS A 79 -5.97 -10.48 5.14
N PRO A 80 -6.95 -10.30 4.22
CA PRO A 80 -8.38 -10.27 4.59
C PRO A 80 -8.89 -11.54 5.28
N PHE A 81 -8.32 -12.70 4.93
CA PHE A 81 -8.75 -13.99 5.47
C PHE A 81 -7.90 -14.50 6.64
N ASN A 82 -6.77 -13.85 6.94
CA ASN A 82 -5.82 -14.31 7.95
C ASN A 82 -5.61 -13.29 9.08
N HIS A 83 -6.22 -12.11 9.00
CA HIS A 83 -6.12 -11.05 9.99
C HIS A 83 -7.51 -10.51 10.35
N ILE A 84 -7.97 -10.84 11.56
CA ILE A 84 -9.16 -10.21 12.16
C ILE A 84 -8.81 -8.73 12.41
N GLY A 85 -9.65 -7.81 11.97
CA GLY A 85 -9.41 -6.37 12.10
C GLY A 85 -8.56 -5.74 10.98
N TRP A 86 -8.46 -6.40 9.82
CA TRP A 86 -7.72 -5.85 8.67
C TRP A 86 -8.28 -4.53 8.13
N ARG A 87 -9.57 -4.26 8.36
CA ARG A 87 -10.23 -3.02 7.94
C ARG A 87 -9.72 -1.83 8.76
N GLU A 88 -9.72 -1.99 10.08
CA GLU A 88 -9.19 -1.02 11.04
C GLU A 88 -7.70 -0.80 10.79
N TYR A 89 -6.94 -1.88 10.62
CA TYR A 89 -5.52 -1.81 10.26
C TYR A 89 -5.28 -1.00 8.98
N LEU A 90 -6.05 -1.23 7.90
CA LEU A 90 -5.91 -0.47 6.66
C LEU A 90 -6.11 1.04 6.90
N VAL A 91 -7.11 1.41 7.70
CA VAL A 91 -7.38 2.82 8.03
C VAL A 91 -6.25 3.40 8.87
N ASP A 92 -5.78 2.68 9.88
CA ASP A 92 -4.69 3.12 10.76
C ASP A 92 -3.39 3.36 9.98
N GLU A 93 -3.06 2.47 9.04
CA GLU A 93 -1.89 2.62 8.16
C GLU A 93 -2.00 3.83 7.23
N ILE A 94 -3.18 4.04 6.62
CA ILE A 94 -3.42 5.24 5.80
C ILE A 94 -3.20 6.50 6.64
N VAL A 95 -3.76 6.55 7.86
CA VAL A 95 -3.60 7.68 8.77
C VAL A 95 -2.13 7.88 9.14
N ALA A 96 -1.41 6.82 9.52
CA ALA A 96 -0.01 6.89 9.90
C ALA A 96 0.87 7.44 8.76
N ILE A 97 0.68 6.95 7.52
CA ILE A 97 1.39 7.43 6.33
C ILE A 97 1.16 8.94 6.12
N HIS A 98 -0.09 9.40 6.24
CA HIS A 98 -0.40 10.82 6.06
C HIS A 98 0.08 11.69 7.22
N GLN A 99 0.12 11.18 8.45
CA GLN A 99 0.72 11.88 9.58
C GLN A 99 2.22 12.09 9.36
N ASP A 100 2.98 11.06 8.94
CA ASP A 100 4.41 11.20 8.62
C ASP A 100 4.64 12.23 7.51
N ARG A 101 3.86 12.16 6.42
CA ARG A 101 3.90 13.16 5.34
C ARG A 101 3.65 14.58 5.86
N TYR A 102 2.67 14.75 6.74
CA TYR A 102 2.37 16.06 7.32
C TYR A 102 3.51 16.56 8.22
N GLN A 103 4.15 15.69 9.01
CA GLN A 103 5.35 16.08 9.78
C GLN A 103 6.50 16.53 8.88
N LYS A 104 6.72 15.86 7.74
CA LYS A 104 7.71 16.29 6.73
C LYS A 104 7.37 17.69 6.20
N ILE A 105 6.11 17.96 5.89
CA ILE A 105 5.66 19.30 5.44
C ILE A 105 5.93 20.36 6.51
N LYS A 106 5.60 20.09 7.78
CA LYS A 106 5.89 21.04 8.88
C LYS A 106 7.37 21.37 8.98
N ARG A 107 8.25 20.37 8.84
CA ARG A 107 9.71 20.59 8.83
C ARG A 107 10.12 21.48 7.66
N ILE A 108 9.54 21.28 6.47
CA ILE A 108 9.83 22.15 5.32
C ILE A 108 9.38 23.59 5.62
N GLN A 109 8.16 23.77 6.13
CA GLN A 109 7.61 25.09 6.45
C GLN A 109 8.44 25.84 7.51
N SER A 110 9.03 25.15 8.48
CA SER A 110 9.85 25.80 9.52
C SER A 110 11.21 26.31 9.03
N HIS A 111 11.61 25.99 7.80
CA HIS A 111 12.86 26.47 7.18
C HIS A 111 12.65 27.70 6.27
N TRP A 112 11.41 28.19 6.16
CA TRP A 112 11.03 29.43 5.47
C TRP A 112 10.45 30.42 6.48
#